data_AF-A0A357I0D4-F1
#
_entry.id   AF-A0A357I0D4-F1
#
_cell.length_a   1.000
_cell.length_b   1.000
_cell.length_c   1.000
_cell.angle_alpha   90.00
_cell.angle_beta   90.00
_cell.angle_gamma   90.00
#
_symmetry.space_group_name_H-M   'P 1'
#
loop_
_entity.id
_entity.type
_entity.pdbx_description
1 polymer ?
#
loop_
_entity_poly.entity_id
_entity_poly.type
_entity_poly.pdbx_seq_one_letter_code
_entity_poly.pdbx_strand_id
1 'polypeptide(L)'
;MKLRTAHASWLVASLSVFSALCALDVNNDQMSDVYVAHYGLAAGSGEEDPDGDLQNNYIESVWGTDPLDGTSVFSPSSIQVTSSLFDFS
;
A
#
# COMPACT_ATOMS: atom_id res chain seq x y z
N MET A 1 24.37 35.64 -37.01
CA MET A 1 24.51 34.84 -35.78
C MET A 1 23.15 34.29 -35.41
N LYS A 2 22.97 32.96 -35.40
CA LYS A 2 21.73 32.34 -34.93
C LYS A 2 22.13 31.08 -34.15
N LEU A 3 22.44 31.26 -32.87
CA LEU A 3 22.72 30.15 -31.96
C LEU A 3 21.38 29.61 -31.45
N ARG A 4 21.24 28.29 -31.55
CA ARG A 4 20.02 27.54 -31.26
C ARG A 4 19.76 27.47 -29.75
N THR A 5 18.48 27.56 -29.42
CA THR A 5 17.84 27.30 -28.12
C THR A 5 18.45 26.09 -27.43
N ALA A 6 18.92 26.26 -26.19
CA ALA A 6 19.33 25.16 -25.32
C ALA A 6 18.24 24.93 -24.26
N HIS A 7 17.80 23.68 -24.19
CA HIS A 7 16.88 23.15 -23.19
C HIS A 7 17.55 23.14 -21.81
N ALA A 8 16.83 23.54 -20.77
CA ALA A 8 17.14 23.16 -19.40
C ALA A 8 15.83 22.83 -18.68
N SER A 9 15.34 21.62 -18.95
CA SER A 9 14.26 20.99 -18.21
C SER A 9 14.92 20.18 -17.09
N TRP A 10 14.74 20.58 -15.83
CA TRP A 10 15.15 19.80 -14.68
C TRP A 10 14.13 19.94 -13.55
N LEU A 11 13.60 18.78 -13.14
CA LEU A 11 13.05 18.43 -11.82
C LEU A 11 11.86 19.26 -11.31
N VAL A 12 10.65 18.69 -11.37
CA VAL A 12 10.00 18.07 -10.19
C VAL A 12 9.04 16.97 -10.69
N ALA A 13 9.46 15.71 -10.67
CA ALA A 13 8.56 14.57 -10.85
C ALA A 13 8.74 13.65 -9.64
N SER A 14 8.35 14.14 -8.46
CA SER A 14 8.26 13.32 -7.26
C SER A 14 7.13 13.85 -6.37
N LEU A 15 5.89 13.64 -6.82
CA LEU A 15 4.70 13.78 -5.97
C LEU A 15 3.49 13.10 -6.63
N SER A 16 3.54 11.80 -6.93
CA SER A 16 2.39 11.11 -7.57
C SER A 16 1.94 9.83 -6.88
N VAL A 17 2.61 9.37 -5.82
CA VAL A 17 2.19 8.17 -5.08
C VAL A 17 1.29 8.49 -3.88
N PHE A 18 1.40 9.69 -3.29
CA PHE A 18 0.53 10.10 -2.17
C PHE A 18 -0.92 10.40 -2.59
N SER A 19 -1.14 10.87 -3.82
CA SER A 19 -2.49 11.17 -4.31
C SER A 19 -3.33 9.92 -4.60
N ALA A 20 -2.69 8.78 -4.88
CA ALA A 20 -3.39 7.53 -5.19
C ALA A 20 -3.96 6.86 -3.94
N LEU A 21 -3.25 6.89 -2.80
CA LEU A 21 -3.76 6.32 -1.55
C LEU A 21 -4.98 7.10 -1.04
N CYS A 22 -4.94 8.44 -1.04
CA CYS A 22 -6.08 9.26 -0.62
C CYS A 22 -7.28 9.17 -1.58
N ALA A 23 -7.07 8.84 -2.86
CA ALA A 23 -8.16 8.61 -3.80
C ALA A 23 -8.85 7.25 -3.60
N LEU A 24 -8.20 6.29 -2.94
CA LEU A 24 -8.75 4.97 -2.65
C LEU A 24 -9.34 4.85 -1.24
N ASP A 25 -9.01 5.76 -0.33
CA ASP A 25 -9.59 5.89 1.01
C ASP A 25 -10.33 7.24 1.09
N VAL A 26 -11.50 7.33 0.46
CA VAL A 26 -12.30 8.57 0.34
C VAL A 26 -12.93 8.95 1.67
N ASN A 27 -13.27 7.96 2.50
CA ASN A 27 -13.90 8.16 3.80
C ASN A 27 -12.87 8.39 4.94
N ASN A 28 -11.57 8.26 4.63
CA ASN A 28 -10.43 8.45 5.53
C ASN A 28 -10.52 7.54 6.78
N ASP A 29 -10.96 6.29 6.58
CA ASP A 29 -11.06 5.26 7.61
C ASP A 29 -9.86 4.32 7.66
N GLN A 30 -8.82 4.62 6.87
CA GLN A 30 -7.57 3.85 6.74
C GLN A 30 -7.75 2.51 6.00
N MET A 31 -8.94 2.21 5.48
CA MET A 31 -9.16 1.12 4.53
C MET A 31 -9.34 1.65 3.12
N SER A 32 -9.05 0.79 2.13
CA SER A 32 -9.38 1.09 0.74
C SER A 32 -10.87 0.88 0.49
N ASP A 33 -11.58 1.88 -0.04
CA ASP A 33 -12.97 1.78 -0.49
C ASP A 33 -13.15 0.70 -1.57
N VAL A 34 -12.13 0.50 -2.42
CA VAL A 34 -12.14 -0.57 -3.43
C VAL A 34 -12.06 -1.93 -2.73
N TYR A 35 -11.27 -2.06 -1.67
CA TYR A 35 -11.17 -3.28 -0.89
C TYR A 35 -12.50 -3.58 -0.15
N VAL A 36 -13.06 -2.57 0.53
CA VAL A 36 -14.38 -2.65 1.17
C VAL A 36 -15.46 -3.07 0.17
N ALA A 37 -15.48 -2.45 -1.01
CA ALA A 37 -16.45 -2.77 -2.06
C ALA A 37 -16.22 -4.16 -2.69
N HIS A 38 -14.97 -4.61 -2.80
CA HIS A 38 -14.63 -5.91 -3.40
C HIS A 38 -15.12 -7.08 -2.53
N TYR A 39 -14.88 -7.00 -1.22
CA TYR A 39 -15.25 -8.07 -0.27
C TYR A 39 -16.61 -7.84 0.42
N GLY A 40 -17.26 -6.69 0.19
CA GLY A 40 -18.58 -6.38 0.75
C GLY A 40 -18.55 -6.09 2.25
N LEU A 41 -17.47 -5.47 2.73
CA LEU A 41 -17.30 -5.10 4.14
C LEU A 41 -18.09 -3.84 4.50
N ALA A 42 -18.26 -3.59 5.80
CA ALA A 42 -18.80 -2.33 6.28
C ALA A 42 -17.70 -1.25 6.32
N ALA A 43 -18.04 0.00 6.01
CA ALA A 43 -17.10 1.11 6.22
C ALA A 43 -16.72 1.21 7.71
N GLY A 44 -15.44 1.42 8.00
CA GLY A 44 -14.91 1.47 9.36
C GLY A 44 -14.77 0.12 10.07
N SER A 45 -14.90 -1.01 9.38
CA SER A 45 -14.72 -2.36 9.96
C SER A 45 -13.25 -2.77 10.12
N GLY A 46 -12.30 -1.84 10.10
CA GLY A 46 -10.86 -2.11 10.00
C GLY A 46 -10.29 -2.97 11.14
N GLU A 47 -10.89 -2.91 12.32
CA GLU A 47 -10.48 -3.68 13.50
C GLU A 47 -11.15 -5.06 13.61
N GLU A 48 -12.05 -5.39 12.69
CA GLU A 48 -12.73 -6.68 12.65
C GLU A 48 -11.87 -7.74 11.96
N ASP A 49 -12.05 -8.98 12.40
CA ASP A 49 -11.39 -10.20 11.91
C ASP A 49 -12.51 -11.24 11.66
N PRO A 50 -13.13 -11.23 10.46
CA PRO A 50 -14.32 -12.05 10.18
C PRO A 50 -14.00 -13.55 10.03
N ASP A 51 -12.79 -13.87 9.59
CA ASP A 51 -12.38 -15.23 9.23
C ASP A 51 -11.52 -15.91 10.31
N GLY A 52 -11.05 -15.14 11.30
CA GLY A 52 -10.42 -15.62 12.52
C GLY A 52 -8.96 -16.01 12.36
N ASP A 53 -8.26 -15.45 11.37
CA ASP A 53 -6.84 -15.74 11.09
C ASP A 53 -5.85 -14.85 11.86
N LEU A 54 -6.37 -13.93 12.68
CA LEU A 54 -5.65 -12.92 13.47
C LEU A 54 -5.07 -11.76 12.65
N GLN A 55 -5.47 -11.60 11.38
CA GLN A 55 -5.26 -10.40 10.57
C GLN A 55 -6.58 -9.64 10.48
N ASN A 56 -6.61 -8.40 10.99
CA ASN A 56 -7.81 -7.60 10.86
C ASN A 56 -7.95 -7.02 9.44
N ASN A 57 -9.17 -6.61 9.09
CA ASN A 57 -9.50 -6.03 7.78
C ASN A 57 -8.54 -4.90 7.36
N TYR A 58 -8.03 -4.09 8.30
CA TYR A 58 -7.04 -3.05 8.00
C TYR A 58 -5.73 -3.65 7.48
N ILE A 59 -5.13 -4.57 8.25
CA ILE A 59 -3.89 -5.27 7.90
C ILE A 59 -4.05 -5.94 6.55
N GLU A 60 -5.14 -6.68 6.37
CA GLU A 60 -5.41 -7.40 5.15
C GLU A 60 -5.63 -6.51 3.93
N SER A 61 -6.27 -5.34 4.11
CA SER A 61 -6.40 -4.35 3.03
C SER A 61 -5.04 -3.80 2.56
N VAL A 62 -4.06 -3.74 3.46
CA VAL A 62 -2.68 -3.30 3.16
C VAL A 62 -1.91 -4.42 2.44
N TRP A 63 -2.10 -5.67 2.82
CA TRP A 63 -1.40 -6.82 2.22
C TRP A 63 -2.09 -7.37 0.97
N GLY A 64 -3.35 -7.02 0.74
CA GLY A 64 -4.17 -7.51 -0.36
C GLY A 64 -4.63 -8.96 -0.18
N THR A 65 -4.86 -9.38 1.07
CA THR A 65 -5.42 -10.70 1.41
C THR A 65 -6.95 -10.71 1.34
N ASP A 66 -7.57 -11.84 1.67
CA ASP A 66 -9.04 -12.02 1.61
C ASP A 66 -9.60 -12.08 3.03
N PRO A 67 -10.38 -11.08 3.47
CA PRO A 67 -10.87 -10.94 4.85
C PRO A 67 -11.97 -11.94 5.22
N LEU A 68 -12.35 -12.80 4.29
CA LEU A 68 -13.37 -13.82 4.46
C LEU A 68 -12.78 -15.23 4.27
N ASP A 69 -11.47 -15.35 4.06
CA ASP A 69 -10.76 -16.63 3.89
C ASP A 69 -9.49 -16.65 4.77
N GLY A 70 -9.61 -17.26 5.96
CA GLY A 70 -8.52 -17.34 6.91
C GLY A 70 -7.33 -18.23 6.49
N THR A 71 -7.31 -18.72 5.25
CA THR A 71 -6.13 -19.31 4.61
C THR A 71 -5.35 -18.32 3.74
N SER A 72 -5.95 -17.18 3.41
CA SER A 72 -5.39 -16.06 2.66
C SER A 72 -4.51 -15.19 3.58
N VAL A 73 -3.49 -15.79 4.18
CA VAL A 73 -2.68 -15.12 5.21
C VAL A 73 -1.41 -14.53 4.58
N PHE A 74 -1.10 -13.27 4.83
CA PHE A 74 0.25 -12.77 4.54
C PHE A 74 1.23 -13.26 5.61
N SER A 75 2.08 -14.23 5.26
CA SER A 75 3.11 -14.78 6.15
C SER A 75 4.45 -14.93 5.41
N PRO A 76 5.36 -13.94 5.52
CA PRO A 76 6.65 -14.02 4.83
C PRO A 76 7.51 -15.15 5.42
N SER A 77 7.84 -16.13 4.58
CA SER A 77 8.56 -17.34 5.00
C SER A 77 10.07 -17.14 5.21
N SER A 78 10.67 -16.07 4.67
CA SER A 78 12.04 -15.66 4.99
C SER A 78 12.30 -14.20 4.60
N ILE A 79 13.04 -13.47 5.44
CA ILE A 79 13.60 -12.15 5.09
C ILE A 79 15.08 -12.36 4.79
N GLN A 80 15.46 -12.22 3.52
CA GLN A 80 16.86 -12.32 3.10
C GLN A 80 17.56 -10.97 3.34
N VAL A 81 18.21 -10.82 4.51
CA VAL A 81 19.05 -9.65 4.79
C VAL A 81 20.41 -9.87 4.12
N THR A 82 20.59 -9.34 2.91
CA THR A 82 21.90 -9.37 2.26
C THR A 82 22.80 -8.32 2.89
N SER A 83 23.91 -8.75 3.48
CA SER A 83 24.85 -7.93 4.27
C SER A 83 25.61 -6.83 3.50
N SER A 84 25.15 -6.41 2.32
CA SER A 84 25.87 -5.46 1.45
C SER A 84 25.77 -3.99 1.87
N LEU A 85 24.99 -3.67 2.92
CA LEU A 85 24.76 -2.28 3.37
C LEU A 85 25.00 -2.05 4.88
N PHE A 86 25.45 -3.05 5.62
CA PHE A 86 25.83 -2.90 7.03
C PHE A 86 27.32 -3.15 7.20
N ASP A 87 28.14 -2.18 6.81
CA ASP A 87 29.52 -2.08 7.27
C ASP A 87 29.53 -1.15 8.49
N PHE A 88 29.45 -1.73 9.69
CA PHE A 88 29.79 -1.02 10.91
C PHE A 88 31.32 -1.00 11.01
N SER A 89 31.92 0.03 10.42
CA SER A 89 33.30 0.43 10.70
C SER A 89 33.45 0.91 12.15
#